data_AF-A0A7M7NYR2-F1
#
_entry.id   AF-A0A7M7NYR2-F1
#
_cell.length_a   1.000
_cell.length_b   1.000
_cell.length_c   1.000
_cell.angle_alpha   90.00
_cell.angle_beta   90.00
_cell.angle_gamma   90.00
#
_symmetry.space_group_name_H-M   'P 1'
#
loop_
_entity.id
_entity.type
_entity.pdbx_description
1 polymer ?
#
loop_
_entity_poly.entity_id
_entity_poly.type
_entity_poly.pdbx_seq_one_letter_code
_entity_poly.pdbx_strand_id
1 'polypeptide(L)'
;MATVEVGQRVVRSATWTSGDEDGGEGHLGTVVKLKDQDPQDPIPSGWAKIRWDNGNVNNYQVGSSGSYDLALFDSAPAGVIRVDAVCDSCLMDPIAGIPWKCSDESCPNYVLCTPCYMNDRHDLTHTFTRFTSQKETGTQVTPRFGEVKTVSRGLCPEAEVCRGKDWQGDDEDSAGGTVVEICPFSERQRSGVTVCWTQSKLVTTHRVGFDGKMDLKYTRAGTGIGYYATHLPLLDARPDGSGHTEIVKPLPPLLETEASSSSDSDSGEGGEESQLINAASRGNVERVVEILSTSPEKANAKIDGKTALHIAAIHGHLEVVQALIESGAEMDITDNDGDTPLLYSVEGNQPAITKYLIGKGADINRGNDTERRAIHHAAYRGFVDCARVLINHGCDVNVQDAAKDTPLHDAIFKSVDVVELLVKVPNLDVTLANKIKMTPLQLAAGLGKPE
;
A
#
# COMPACT_ATOMS: atom_id res chain seq x y z
N MET A 1 11.62 -18.13 1.49
CA MET A 1 10.79 -18.78 0.44
C MET A 1 9.36 -18.25 0.56
N ALA A 2 8.47 -18.54 -0.38
CA ALA A 2 7.04 -18.24 -0.21
C ALA A 2 6.25 -19.53 0.06
N THR A 3 5.37 -19.49 1.07
CA THR A 3 4.39 -20.56 1.29
C THR A 3 3.49 -20.68 0.06
N VAL A 4 3.31 -21.90 -0.45
CA VAL A 4 2.42 -22.16 -1.58
C VAL A 4 0.94 -22.11 -1.17
N GLU A 5 0.13 -21.36 -1.91
CA GLU A 5 -1.32 -21.21 -1.71
C GLU A 5 -2.07 -21.30 -3.04
N VAL A 6 -3.32 -21.78 -3.00
CA VAL A 6 -4.17 -21.86 -4.20
C VAL A 6 -4.54 -20.46 -4.68
N GLY A 7 -4.43 -20.24 -5.99
CA GLY A 7 -4.64 -18.97 -6.65
C GLY A 7 -3.38 -18.14 -6.89
N GLN A 8 -2.26 -18.46 -6.24
CA GLN A 8 -0.99 -17.76 -6.48
C GLN A 8 -0.57 -17.85 -7.96
N ARG A 9 -0.07 -16.75 -8.50
CA ARG A 9 0.46 -16.64 -9.86
C ARG A 9 1.95 -16.90 -9.84
N VAL A 10 2.42 -17.76 -10.75
CA VAL A 10 3.79 -18.30 -10.76
C VAL A 10 4.43 -18.20 -12.14
N VAL A 11 5.76 -18.25 -12.15
CA VAL A 11 6.61 -18.42 -13.34
C VAL A 11 7.62 -19.55 -13.08
N ARG A 12 8.25 -20.08 -14.12
CA ARG A 12 9.44 -20.94 -13.97
C ARG A 12 10.54 -20.25 -13.16
N SER A 13 11.30 -21.02 -12.38
CA SER A 13 12.46 -20.53 -11.64
C SER A 13 13.78 -20.66 -12.42
N ALA A 14 14.88 -20.24 -11.81
CA ALA A 14 16.24 -20.46 -12.31
C ALA A 14 16.70 -21.95 -12.26
N THR A 15 16.00 -22.83 -11.56
CA THR A 15 16.30 -24.28 -11.47
C THR A 15 15.34 -25.15 -12.29
N TRP A 16 14.45 -24.54 -13.07
CA TRP A 16 13.51 -25.22 -13.95
C TRP A 16 14.20 -26.09 -15.01
N THR A 17 13.69 -27.32 -15.18
CA THR A 17 14.22 -28.30 -16.16
C THR A 17 13.15 -28.85 -17.12
N SER A 18 11.87 -28.51 -16.96
CA SER A 18 10.73 -29.11 -17.67
C SER A 18 10.44 -28.50 -19.05
N GLY A 19 11.48 -28.16 -19.81
CA GLY A 19 11.35 -27.61 -21.17
C GLY A 19 10.48 -26.35 -21.24
N ASP A 20 9.57 -26.30 -22.22
CA ASP A 20 8.63 -25.18 -22.41
C ASP A 20 7.16 -25.59 -22.17
N GLU A 21 6.91 -26.46 -21.19
CA GLU A 21 5.55 -26.85 -20.76
C GLU A 21 4.68 -25.66 -20.32
N ASP A 22 5.31 -24.62 -19.78
CA ASP A 22 4.71 -23.33 -19.41
C ASP A 22 4.45 -22.40 -20.61
N GLY A 23 5.06 -22.66 -21.77
CA GLY A 23 5.04 -21.82 -22.96
C GLY A 23 6.33 -21.03 -23.22
N GLY A 24 7.34 -21.13 -22.36
CA GLY A 24 8.61 -20.38 -22.46
C GLY A 24 8.83 -19.43 -21.29
N GLU A 25 10.04 -18.90 -21.13
CA GLU A 25 10.38 -17.99 -20.02
C GLU A 25 9.44 -16.77 -19.93
N GLY A 26 9.01 -16.46 -18.70
CA GLY A 26 8.07 -15.38 -18.39
C GLY A 26 6.60 -15.76 -18.52
N HIS A 27 6.24 -16.95 -19.00
CA HIS A 27 4.84 -17.34 -19.05
C HIS A 27 4.26 -17.60 -17.66
N LEU A 28 3.05 -17.08 -17.44
CA LEU A 28 2.35 -17.13 -16.17
C LEU A 28 1.53 -18.42 -16.04
N GLY A 29 1.50 -18.94 -14.83
CA GLY A 29 0.60 -20.02 -14.40
C GLY A 29 -0.06 -19.70 -13.06
N THR A 30 -0.99 -20.56 -12.68
CA THR A 30 -1.76 -20.47 -11.43
C THR A 30 -1.61 -21.76 -10.63
N VAL A 31 -1.39 -21.64 -9.32
CA VAL A 31 -1.52 -22.77 -8.38
C VAL A 31 -3.00 -23.14 -8.27
N VAL A 32 -3.41 -24.28 -8.82
CA VAL A 32 -4.83 -24.67 -8.88
C VAL A 32 -5.23 -25.74 -7.86
N LYS A 33 -4.28 -26.49 -7.30
CA LYS A 33 -4.55 -27.54 -6.30
C LYS A 33 -3.30 -27.91 -5.51
N LEU A 34 -3.51 -28.24 -4.23
CA LEU A 34 -2.50 -28.78 -3.31
C LEU A 34 -2.93 -30.16 -2.77
N LYS A 35 -2.00 -30.88 -2.13
CA LYS A 35 -2.11 -32.27 -1.65
C LYS A 35 -3.47 -32.65 -1.05
N ASP A 36 -4.02 -31.83 -0.17
CA ASP A 36 -5.07 -32.25 0.77
C ASP A 36 -6.52 -32.01 0.29
N GLN A 37 -6.73 -31.58 -0.96
CA GLN A 37 -8.04 -31.05 -1.39
C GLN A 37 -8.99 -32.05 -2.09
N ASP A 38 -8.53 -33.16 -2.67
CA ASP A 38 -9.42 -34.11 -3.35
C ASP A 38 -8.77 -35.51 -3.58
N PRO A 39 -9.34 -36.60 -3.01
CA PRO A 39 -8.82 -37.97 -3.15
C PRO A 39 -8.86 -38.59 -4.56
N GLN A 40 -9.66 -38.06 -5.50
CA GLN A 40 -9.80 -38.65 -6.85
C GLN A 40 -8.65 -38.28 -7.79
N ASP A 41 -7.86 -37.26 -7.43
CA ASP A 41 -6.75 -36.74 -8.22
C ASP A 41 -5.59 -36.37 -7.26
N PRO A 42 -4.84 -37.35 -6.75
CA PRO A 42 -3.84 -37.14 -5.70
C PRO A 42 -2.61 -36.39 -6.20
N ILE A 43 -2.10 -35.46 -5.38
CA ILE A 43 -0.83 -34.75 -5.60
C ILE A 43 0.16 -35.20 -4.51
N PRO A 44 1.42 -35.55 -4.84
CA PRO A 44 2.40 -35.95 -3.83
C PRO A 44 2.73 -34.83 -2.83
N SER A 45 3.24 -35.21 -1.65
CA SER A 45 3.69 -34.23 -0.65
C SER A 45 4.87 -33.42 -1.20
N GLY A 46 4.82 -32.08 -1.05
CA GLY A 46 5.85 -31.20 -1.61
C GLY A 46 5.73 -30.93 -3.11
N TRP A 47 4.56 -31.20 -3.71
CA TRP A 47 4.22 -30.86 -5.08
C TRP A 47 2.98 -29.97 -5.11
N ALA A 48 2.89 -29.11 -6.13
CA ALA A 48 1.73 -28.29 -6.42
C ALA A 48 1.27 -28.55 -7.87
N LYS A 49 -0.04 -28.54 -8.11
CA LYS A 49 -0.57 -28.59 -9.47
C LYS A 49 -0.73 -27.19 -10.01
N ILE A 50 -0.07 -26.92 -11.13
CA ILE A 50 -0.11 -25.65 -11.84
C ILE A 50 -0.94 -25.79 -13.11
N ARG A 51 -1.75 -24.77 -13.39
CA ARG A 51 -2.34 -24.56 -14.71
C ARG A 51 -1.70 -23.32 -15.33
N TRP A 52 -1.01 -23.52 -16.43
CA TRP A 52 -0.41 -22.45 -17.23
C TRP A 52 -1.49 -21.71 -18.03
N ASP A 53 -1.23 -20.46 -18.38
CA ASP A 53 -2.20 -19.60 -19.06
C ASP A 53 -2.54 -20.06 -20.49
N ASN A 54 -1.71 -20.91 -21.11
CA ASN A 54 -2.00 -21.63 -22.37
C ASN A 54 -3.02 -22.79 -22.20
N GLY A 55 -3.34 -23.16 -20.95
CA GLY A 55 -4.21 -24.27 -20.59
C GLY A 55 -3.50 -25.59 -20.29
N ASN A 56 -2.17 -25.67 -20.40
CA ASN A 56 -1.38 -26.83 -19.97
C ASN A 56 -1.50 -27.00 -18.44
N VAL A 57 -1.47 -28.25 -17.98
CA VAL A 57 -1.56 -28.59 -16.56
C VAL A 57 -0.51 -29.64 -16.24
N ASN A 58 0.32 -29.39 -15.23
CA ASN A 58 1.25 -30.39 -14.70
C ASN A 58 1.46 -30.19 -13.19
N ASN A 59 2.10 -31.17 -12.55
CA ASN A 59 2.54 -31.08 -11.16
C ASN A 59 4.03 -30.71 -11.14
N TYR A 60 4.43 -29.80 -10.25
CA TYR A 60 5.83 -29.37 -10.08
C TYR A 60 6.26 -29.43 -8.61
N GLN A 61 7.57 -29.56 -8.36
CA GLN A 61 8.13 -29.61 -7.01
C GLN A 61 8.19 -28.21 -6.40
N VAL A 62 7.80 -28.13 -5.13
CA VAL A 62 7.82 -26.91 -4.32
C VAL A 62 8.62 -27.19 -3.04
N GLY A 63 9.95 -27.14 -3.15
CA GLY A 63 10.89 -27.04 -2.04
C GLY A 63 11.24 -28.32 -1.27
N SER A 64 10.48 -29.41 -1.41
CA SER A 64 10.65 -30.64 -0.61
C SER A 64 11.95 -31.44 -0.85
N SER A 65 12.75 -31.06 -1.84
CA SER A 65 13.93 -31.82 -2.30
C SER A 65 15.18 -30.95 -2.55
N GLY A 66 15.06 -29.63 -2.39
CA GLY A 66 16.01 -28.67 -2.94
C GLY A 66 15.77 -28.31 -4.42
N SER A 67 14.84 -28.98 -5.13
CA SER A 67 14.27 -28.45 -6.37
C SER A 67 13.17 -27.44 -6.04
N TYR A 68 13.17 -26.35 -6.81
CA TYR A 68 12.28 -25.22 -6.64
C TYR A 68 11.82 -24.78 -8.03
N ASP A 69 11.00 -25.58 -8.70
CA ASP A 69 10.72 -25.40 -10.12
C ASP A 69 10.01 -24.05 -10.41
N LEU A 70 9.38 -23.45 -9.39
CA LEU A 70 8.51 -22.29 -9.49
C LEU A 70 8.97 -21.10 -8.63
N ALA A 71 8.77 -19.90 -9.15
CA ALA A 71 8.88 -18.64 -8.40
C ALA A 71 7.54 -17.92 -8.32
N LEU A 72 7.26 -17.27 -7.19
CA LEU A 72 6.03 -16.53 -6.94
C LEU A 72 6.07 -15.20 -7.68
N PHE A 73 5.21 -15.05 -8.69
CA PHE A 73 5.05 -13.80 -9.43
C PHE A 73 4.10 -12.84 -8.70
N ASP A 74 2.93 -13.33 -8.23
CA ASP A 74 1.98 -12.54 -7.46
C ASP A 74 1.10 -13.41 -6.55
N SER A 75 0.93 -12.97 -5.29
CA SER A 75 0.09 -13.65 -4.28
C SER A 75 -1.24 -12.93 -4.00
N ALA A 76 -1.47 -11.72 -4.55
CA ALA A 76 -2.75 -11.05 -4.37
C ALA A 76 -3.98 -11.87 -4.85
N PRO A 77 -3.90 -12.67 -5.93
CA PRO A 77 -5.03 -13.48 -6.37
C PRO A 77 -5.41 -14.63 -5.41
N ALA A 78 -4.46 -15.08 -4.58
CA ALA A 78 -4.72 -15.99 -3.47
C ALA A 78 -5.39 -15.30 -2.26
N GLY A 79 -5.54 -13.98 -2.28
CA GLY A 79 -6.11 -13.19 -1.19
C GLY A 79 -5.06 -12.66 -0.18
N VAL A 80 -3.77 -12.76 -0.49
CA VAL A 80 -2.71 -12.25 0.41
C VAL A 80 -2.74 -10.73 0.47
N ILE A 81 -2.98 -10.20 1.66
CA ILE A 81 -3.05 -8.77 1.97
C ILE A 81 -2.09 -8.43 3.13
N ARG A 82 -1.58 -7.21 3.14
CA ARG A 82 -0.71 -6.63 4.18
C ARG A 82 -1.35 -5.38 4.74
N VAL A 83 -2.16 -5.57 5.79
CA VAL A 83 -2.95 -4.52 6.45
C VAL A 83 -2.11 -3.44 7.15
N ASP A 84 -0.83 -3.73 7.35
CA ASP A 84 0.21 -2.90 7.96
C ASP A 84 1.06 -2.13 6.94
N ALA A 85 0.80 -2.29 5.63
CA ALA A 85 1.64 -1.74 4.58
C ALA A 85 0.81 -1.04 3.47
N VAL A 86 1.31 0.11 3.03
CA VAL A 86 0.77 0.90 1.92
C VAL A 86 1.88 1.17 0.92
N CYS A 87 1.55 1.17 -0.36
CA CYS A 87 2.54 1.49 -1.40
C CYS A 87 2.76 3.00 -1.49
N ASP A 88 3.94 3.51 -1.16
CA ASP A 88 4.24 4.95 -1.23
C ASP A 88 4.28 5.52 -2.66
N SER A 89 4.32 4.65 -3.68
CA SER A 89 4.28 5.08 -5.10
C SER A 89 2.91 5.03 -5.78
N CYS A 90 2.04 4.07 -5.45
CA CYS A 90 0.69 3.97 -6.07
C CYS A 90 -0.46 3.93 -5.06
N LEU A 91 -0.15 4.04 -3.77
CA LEU A 91 -1.12 4.36 -2.72
C LEU A 91 -2.13 3.24 -2.47
N MET A 92 -1.81 2.04 -2.97
CA MET A 92 -2.52 0.81 -2.66
C MET A 92 -2.43 0.55 -1.16
N ASP A 93 -3.56 0.72 -0.49
CA ASP A 93 -3.81 0.48 0.93
C ASP A 93 -5.04 -0.44 1.06
N PRO A 94 -4.93 -1.59 1.74
CA PRO A 94 -3.69 -2.26 2.12
C PRO A 94 -2.95 -2.86 0.90
N ILE A 95 -1.64 -3.08 1.00
CA ILE A 95 -0.90 -3.76 -0.09
C ILE A 95 -1.44 -5.18 -0.29
N ALA A 96 -1.97 -5.44 -1.49
CA ALA A 96 -2.29 -6.80 -1.93
C ALA A 96 -1.06 -7.45 -2.58
N GLY A 97 -0.63 -8.59 -2.03
CA GLY A 97 0.54 -9.35 -2.44
C GLY A 97 1.77 -9.13 -1.56
N ILE A 98 2.95 -9.10 -2.18
CA ILE A 98 4.24 -8.93 -1.48
C ILE A 98 4.51 -7.43 -1.27
N PRO A 99 4.85 -6.98 -0.04
CA PRO A 99 5.38 -5.65 0.22
C PRO A 99 6.91 -5.66 0.11
N TRP A 100 7.46 -4.57 -0.42
CA TRP A 100 8.87 -4.38 -0.68
C TRP A 100 9.33 -3.12 0.05
N LYS A 101 9.93 -3.29 1.23
CA LYS A 101 10.43 -2.17 2.05
C LYS A 101 11.82 -1.75 1.58
N CYS A 102 12.06 -0.46 1.38
CA CYS A 102 13.42 0.05 1.12
C CYS A 102 14.30 -0.22 2.34
N SER A 103 15.52 -0.72 2.11
CA SER A 103 16.49 -0.99 3.19
C SER A 103 17.46 0.17 3.40
N ASP A 104 17.38 1.24 2.59
CA ASP A 104 18.25 2.40 2.69
C ASP A 104 17.85 3.36 3.81
N GLU A 105 18.83 3.83 4.59
CA GLU A 105 18.64 4.71 5.76
C GLU A 105 18.05 6.08 5.40
N SER A 106 18.26 6.57 4.18
CA SER A 106 17.67 7.82 3.69
C SER A 106 16.15 7.74 3.45
N CYS A 107 15.60 6.51 3.40
CA CYS A 107 14.22 6.23 2.99
C CYS A 107 13.46 5.47 4.08
N PRO A 108 13.38 5.99 5.32
CA PRO A 108 12.79 5.29 6.45
C PRO A 108 11.32 4.93 6.18
N ASN A 109 10.98 3.66 6.38
CA ASN A 109 9.63 3.12 6.22
C ASN A 109 9.01 3.23 4.81
N TYR A 110 9.80 3.52 3.77
CA TYR A 110 9.31 3.52 2.39
C TYR A 110 9.00 2.09 1.90
N VAL A 111 7.80 1.83 1.41
CA VAL A 111 7.31 0.51 0.96
C VAL A 111 6.66 0.60 -0.43
N LEU A 112 6.93 -0.40 -1.28
CA LEU A 112 6.27 -0.59 -2.57
C LEU A 112 5.44 -1.88 -2.58
N CYS A 113 4.34 -1.87 -3.33
CA CYS A 113 3.67 -3.10 -3.76
C CYS A 113 4.40 -3.73 -4.96
N THR A 114 4.21 -5.03 -5.22
CA THR A 114 4.84 -5.73 -6.36
C THR A 114 4.72 -4.98 -7.69
N PRO A 115 3.54 -4.48 -8.13
CA PRO A 115 3.45 -3.70 -9.38
C PRO A 115 4.37 -2.47 -9.44
N CYS A 116 4.53 -1.73 -8.33
CA CYS A 116 5.42 -0.56 -8.32
C CYS A 116 6.90 -0.95 -8.22
N TYR A 117 7.21 -1.97 -7.42
CA TYR A 117 8.57 -2.49 -7.31
C TYR A 117 9.10 -2.99 -8.66
N MET A 118 8.26 -3.74 -9.38
CA MET A 118 8.55 -4.28 -10.71
C MET A 118 8.43 -3.24 -11.83
N ASN A 119 7.84 -2.07 -11.59
CA ASN A 119 7.77 -0.96 -12.54
C ASN A 119 8.69 0.21 -12.14
N ASP A 120 9.86 -0.13 -11.59
CA ASP A 120 11.02 0.74 -11.45
C ASP A 120 10.73 2.06 -10.69
N ARG A 121 9.75 2.00 -9.78
CA ARG A 121 9.46 3.08 -8.83
C ARG A 121 10.49 3.09 -7.71
N HIS A 122 10.75 4.27 -7.13
CA HIS A 122 11.84 4.53 -6.18
C HIS A 122 13.24 4.35 -6.80
N ASP A 123 14.28 4.77 -6.08
CA ASP A 123 15.66 4.59 -6.52
C ASP A 123 15.97 3.10 -6.81
N LEU A 124 16.69 2.86 -7.90
CA LEU A 124 17.08 1.53 -8.35
C LEU A 124 18.39 1.06 -7.72
N THR A 125 19.22 1.99 -7.22
CA THR A 125 20.47 1.68 -6.51
C THR A 125 20.23 1.25 -5.07
N HIS A 126 19.06 1.56 -4.50
CA HIS A 126 18.69 1.12 -3.16
C HIS A 126 18.37 -0.39 -3.13
N THR A 127 18.78 -1.05 -2.05
CA THR A 127 18.35 -2.42 -1.75
C THR A 127 16.96 -2.42 -1.12
N PHE A 128 16.26 -3.55 -1.26
CA PHE A 128 14.92 -3.72 -0.71
C PHE A 128 14.82 -5.03 0.06
N THR A 129 13.88 -5.08 1.01
CA THR A 129 13.52 -6.28 1.76
C THR A 129 12.08 -6.67 1.44
N ARG A 130 11.88 -7.90 0.95
CA ARG A 130 10.55 -8.47 0.63
C ARG A 130 10.02 -9.32 1.78
N PHE A 131 8.71 -9.31 2.03
CA PHE A 131 8.06 -10.06 3.12
C PHE A 131 6.98 -11.02 2.62
N THR A 132 7.35 -12.29 2.46
CA THR A 132 6.50 -13.36 1.91
C THR A 132 5.39 -13.83 2.85
N SER A 133 5.60 -13.75 4.17
CA SER A 133 4.55 -13.98 5.18
C SER A 133 4.68 -12.98 6.33
N GLN A 134 3.64 -12.86 7.16
CA GLN A 134 3.61 -11.96 8.33
C GLN A 134 4.54 -12.38 9.47
N LYS A 135 5.00 -13.64 9.50
CA LYS A 135 5.80 -14.24 10.59
C LYS A 135 7.26 -14.51 10.21
N GLU A 136 7.72 -13.98 9.09
CA GLU A 136 9.07 -14.19 8.57
C GLU A 136 9.97 -12.97 8.77
N THR A 137 11.25 -13.23 9.03
CA THR A 137 12.31 -12.26 8.77
C THR A 137 12.35 -11.96 7.27
N GLY A 138 12.25 -10.69 6.91
CA GLY A 138 12.23 -10.27 5.51
C GLY A 138 13.51 -10.66 4.77
N THR A 139 13.39 -10.99 3.48
CA THR A 139 14.55 -11.31 2.62
C THR A 139 15.02 -10.07 1.90
N GLN A 140 16.25 -9.61 2.17
CA GLN A 140 16.86 -8.54 1.38
C GLN A 140 17.22 -9.06 -0.02
N VAL A 141 17.00 -8.23 -1.04
CA VAL A 141 17.36 -8.47 -2.44
C VAL A 141 18.39 -7.43 -2.91
N THR A 142 19.11 -7.76 -3.98
CA THR A 142 20.10 -6.86 -4.61
C THR A 142 19.42 -5.57 -5.13
N PRO A 143 20.19 -4.49 -5.37
CA PRO A 143 19.68 -3.33 -6.08
C PRO A 143 19.08 -3.73 -7.43
N ARG A 144 18.11 -2.95 -7.90
CA ARG A 144 17.49 -3.13 -9.22
C ARG A 144 18.34 -2.52 -10.35
N PHE A 145 19.26 -1.61 -10.03
CA PHE A 145 20.14 -0.97 -10.98
C PHE A 145 21.08 -1.99 -11.65
N GLY A 146 20.92 -2.15 -12.96
CA GLY A 146 21.71 -3.08 -13.77
C GLY A 146 21.17 -4.52 -13.85
N GLU A 147 20.15 -4.87 -13.06
CA GLU A 147 19.47 -6.17 -13.19
C GLU A 147 18.59 -6.19 -14.47
N VAL A 148 18.59 -7.34 -15.16
CA VAL A 148 17.76 -7.54 -16.37
C VAL A 148 16.38 -8.05 -15.98
N LYS A 149 15.34 -7.44 -16.54
CA LYS A 149 13.94 -7.83 -16.30
C LYS A 149 13.47 -8.86 -17.33
N THR A 150 12.89 -9.95 -16.85
CA THR A 150 12.13 -10.88 -17.69
C THR A 150 10.73 -10.29 -17.93
N VAL A 151 10.21 -10.38 -19.16
CA VAL A 151 8.86 -9.88 -19.49
C VAL A 151 7.83 -10.97 -19.25
N SER A 152 6.79 -10.71 -18.45
CA SER A 152 5.73 -11.70 -18.22
C SER A 152 4.79 -11.84 -19.43
N ARG A 153 4.23 -13.03 -19.62
CA ARG A 153 3.36 -13.39 -20.76
C ARG A 153 2.22 -14.28 -20.31
N GLY A 154 1.05 -14.15 -20.92
CA GLY A 154 -0.09 -15.00 -20.61
C GLY A 154 -1.43 -14.30 -20.83
N LEU A 155 -2.34 -14.42 -19.86
CA LEU A 155 -3.61 -13.70 -19.76
C LEU A 155 -3.39 -12.24 -19.31
N CYS A 156 -2.57 -11.53 -20.08
CA CYS A 156 -2.27 -10.10 -19.93
C CYS A 156 -3.03 -9.30 -21.01
N PRO A 157 -3.04 -7.95 -20.97
CA PRO A 157 -3.62 -7.13 -22.03
C PRO A 157 -3.18 -7.58 -23.43
N GLU A 158 -4.09 -7.46 -24.40
CA GLU A 158 -3.92 -7.88 -25.80
C GLU A 158 -3.83 -9.40 -26.04
N ALA A 159 -3.94 -10.24 -25.01
CA ALA A 159 -4.03 -11.69 -25.17
C ALA A 159 -5.31 -12.08 -25.92
N GLU A 160 -5.19 -12.92 -26.94
CA GLU A 160 -6.35 -13.60 -27.54
C GLU A 160 -6.69 -14.83 -26.70
N VAL A 161 -7.95 -14.99 -26.34
CA VAL A 161 -8.41 -16.00 -25.38
C VAL A 161 -9.61 -16.79 -25.86
N CYS A 162 -9.74 -18.00 -25.32
CA CYS A 162 -10.91 -18.84 -25.43
C CYS A 162 -11.21 -19.51 -24.08
N ARG A 163 -12.28 -20.30 -24.02
CA ARG A 163 -12.75 -20.95 -22.79
C ARG A 163 -11.67 -21.85 -22.18
N GLY A 164 -11.41 -21.63 -20.89
CA GLY A 164 -10.56 -22.42 -20.02
C GLY A 164 -11.30 -23.58 -19.36
N LYS A 165 -10.67 -24.20 -18.35
CA LYS A 165 -11.17 -25.44 -17.72
C LYS A 165 -12.34 -25.21 -16.74
N ASP A 166 -12.40 -24.04 -16.13
CA ASP A 166 -13.38 -23.69 -15.09
C ASP A 166 -14.51 -22.76 -15.59
N TRP A 167 -14.57 -22.51 -16.91
CA TRP A 167 -15.55 -21.65 -17.57
C TRP A 167 -17.00 -21.90 -17.14
N GLN A 168 -17.73 -20.82 -16.84
CA GLN A 168 -19.13 -20.83 -16.37
C GLN A 168 -20.05 -19.84 -17.14
N GLY A 169 -19.55 -19.19 -18.20
CA GLY A 169 -20.32 -18.25 -19.02
C GLY A 169 -21.11 -18.90 -20.16
N ASP A 170 -21.83 -18.07 -20.92
CA ASP A 170 -22.77 -18.51 -21.96
C ASP A 170 -22.12 -19.03 -23.25
N ASP A 171 -22.93 -19.69 -24.08
CA ASP A 171 -22.44 -20.38 -25.29
C ASP A 171 -22.05 -19.44 -26.45
N GLU A 172 -22.43 -18.16 -26.40
CA GLU A 172 -22.10 -17.15 -27.41
C GLU A 172 -20.62 -16.74 -27.43
N ASP A 173 -19.89 -16.93 -26.33
CA ASP A 173 -18.47 -16.57 -26.19
C ASP A 173 -17.49 -17.60 -26.81
N SER A 174 -18.00 -18.53 -27.63
CA SER A 174 -17.22 -19.63 -28.22
C SER A 174 -16.27 -19.16 -29.33
N ALA A 175 -16.52 -17.99 -29.92
CA ALA A 175 -15.65 -17.35 -30.91
C ALA A 175 -14.35 -16.75 -30.35
N GLY A 176 -14.17 -16.75 -29.02
CA GLY A 176 -13.00 -16.17 -28.35
C GLY A 176 -13.07 -14.64 -28.22
N GLY A 177 -12.12 -14.07 -27.49
CA GLY A 177 -12.07 -12.64 -27.18
C GLY A 177 -10.66 -12.12 -27.00
N THR A 178 -10.52 -10.83 -26.68
CA THR A 178 -9.24 -10.18 -26.37
C THR A 178 -9.27 -9.66 -24.93
N VAL A 179 -8.24 -9.95 -24.14
CA VAL A 179 -8.07 -9.40 -22.79
C VAL A 179 -7.81 -7.89 -22.88
N VAL A 180 -8.60 -7.11 -22.15
CA VAL A 180 -8.48 -5.65 -22.07
C VAL A 180 -7.54 -5.28 -20.92
N GLU A 181 -7.85 -5.72 -19.70
CA GLU A 181 -7.04 -5.43 -18.51
C GLU A 181 -7.08 -6.58 -17.48
N ILE A 182 -6.09 -6.57 -16.58
CA ILE A 182 -6.07 -7.39 -15.36
C ILE A 182 -6.79 -6.61 -14.27
N CYS A 183 -7.80 -7.22 -13.65
CA CYS A 183 -8.69 -6.55 -12.70
C CYS A 183 -8.90 -7.40 -11.43
N PRO A 184 -9.55 -6.86 -10.39
CA PRO A 184 -10.10 -7.69 -9.32
C PRO A 184 -11.20 -8.62 -9.85
N PHE A 185 -11.33 -9.81 -9.25
CA PHE A 185 -12.54 -10.62 -9.31
C PHE A 185 -13.09 -10.71 -7.89
N SER A 186 -14.35 -10.30 -7.69
CA SER A 186 -14.91 -10.09 -6.36
C SER A 186 -13.98 -9.21 -5.50
N GLU A 187 -13.63 -9.64 -4.29
CA GLU A 187 -12.77 -8.91 -3.35
C GLU A 187 -11.26 -9.03 -3.64
N ARG A 188 -10.83 -10.00 -4.46
CA ARG A 188 -9.39 -10.31 -4.61
C ARG A 188 -8.76 -9.54 -5.76
N GLN A 189 -7.75 -8.74 -5.41
CA GLN A 189 -6.99 -7.93 -6.36
C GLN A 189 -6.26 -8.80 -7.39
N ARG A 190 -6.31 -8.37 -8.66
CA ARG A 190 -5.62 -8.99 -9.81
C ARG A 190 -5.97 -10.47 -10.07
N SER A 191 -7.10 -10.93 -9.55
CA SER A 191 -7.57 -12.33 -9.64
C SER A 191 -8.50 -12.63 -10.81
N GLY A 192 -8.69 -11.66 -11.70
CA GLY A 192 -9.45 -11.80 -12.93
C GLY A 192 -8.94 -10.91 -14.05
N VAL A 193 -9.60 -11.04 -15.20
CA VAL A 193 -9.37 -10.20 -16.38
C VAL A 193 -10.70 -9.82 -17.00
N THR A 194 -10.75 -8.64 -17.63
CA THR A 194 -11.86 -8.26 -18.51
C THR A 194 -11.56 -8.70 -19.95
N VAL A 195 -12.55 -9.27 -20.63
CA VAL A 195 -12.43 -9.76 -22.01
C VAL A 195 -13.47 -9.07 -22.89
N CYS A 196 -13.01 -8.45 -23.98
CA CYS A 196 -13.86 -7.99 -25.06
C CYS A 196 -14.09 -9.16 -26.04
N TRP A 197 -15.31 -9.66 -26.13
CA TRP A 197 -15.64 -10.85 -26.92
C TRP A 197 -15.80 -10.53 -28.41
N THR A 198 -15.24 -11.38 -29.26
CA THR A 198 -15.12 -11.10 -30.70
C THR A 198 -16.48 -11.01 -31.39
N GLN A 199 -17.43 -11.85 -30.98
CA GLN A 199 -18.76 -11.96 -31.60
C GLN A 199 -19.78 -11.01 -30.95
N SER A 200 -19.98 -11.11 -29.63
CA SER A 200 -20.99 -10.31 -28.91
C SER A 200 -20.58 -8.84 -28.70
N LYS A 201 -19.28 -8.52 -28.79
CA LYS A 201 -18.68 -7.21 -28.44
C LYS A 201 -18.91 -6.77 -27.00
N LEU A 202 -19.41 -7.65 -26.14
CA LEU A 202 -19.55 -7.42 -24.71
C LEU A 202 -18.17 -7.48 -24.04
N VAL A 203 -18.01 -6.69 -22.98
CA VAL A 203 -16.87 -6.79 -22.07
C VAL A 203 -17.35 -7.44 -20.78
N THR A 204 -16.81 -8.61 -20.45
CA THR A 204 -17.18 -9.34 -19.22
C THR A 204 -15.94 -9.80 -18.44
N THR A 205 -16.09 -9.99 -17.13
CA THR A 205 -15.00 -10.28 -16.20
C THR A 205 -14.93 -11.76 -15.84
N HIS A 206 -13.74 -12.34 -15.89
CA HIS A 206 -13.50 -13.79 -15.75
C HIS A 206 -12.40 -14.11 -14.74
N ARG A 207 -12.45 -15.26 -14.07
CA ARG A 207 -11.48 -15.64 -13.03
C ARG A 207 -10.16 -16.11 -13.65
N VAL A 208 -9.08 -15.56 -13.11
CA VAL A 208 -7.68 -15.91 -13.40
C VAL A 208 -6.93 -15.93 -12.08
N GLY A 209 -7.08 -17.03 -11.34
CA GLY A 209 -6.46 -17.24 -10.03
C GLY A 209 -7.41 -17.13 -8.84
N PHE A 210 -8.58 -16.49 -8.96
CA PHE A 210 -9.59 -16.51 -7.89
C PHE A 210 -9.96 -17.95 -7.52
N ASP A 211 -9.70 -18.37 -6.28
CA ASP A 211 -9.83 -19.77 -5.81
C ASP A 211 -9.16 -20.82 -6.73
N GLY A 212 -8.05 -20.45 -7.37
CA GLY A 212 -7.35 -21.32 -8.33
C GLY A 212 -8.13 -21.59 -9.62
N LYS A 213 -9.22 -20.85 -9.88
CA LYS A 213 -10.05 -20.98 -11.06
C LYS A 213 -9.45 -20.27 -12.27
N MET A 214 -9.53 -20.94 -13.40
CA MET A 214 -9.07 -20.45 -14.70
C MET A 214 -10.19 -20.63 -15.71
N ASP A 215 -10.99 -19.58 -15.85
CA ASP A 215 -12.14 -19.55 -16.76
C ASP A 215 -11.69 -19.42 -18.21
N LEU A 216 -10.46 -18.96 -18.44
CA LEU A 216 -9.87 -18.68 -19.75
C LEU A 216 -8.56 -19.45 -19.97
N LYS A 217 -8.16 -19.53 -21.23
CA LYS A 217 -6.79 -19.81 -21.68
C LYS A 217 -6.48 -18.97 -22.92
N TYR A 218 -5.21 -18.61 -23.14
CA TYR A 218 -4.83 -17.89 -24.35
C TYR A 218 -4.67 -18.81 -25.57
N THR A 219 -5.00 -18.27 -26.74
CA THR A 219 -4.56 -18.76 -28.05
C THR A 219 -3.35 -17.98 -28.56
N ARG A 220 -3.23 -16.70 -28.18
CA ARG A 220 -2.01 -15.90 -28.31
C ARG A 220 -1.78 -15.14 -27.01
N ALA A 221 -0.61 -15.32 -26.39
CA ALA A 221 -0.26 -14.65 -25.14
C ALA A 221 -0.20 -13.13 -25.33
N GLY A 222 -0.76 -12.40 -24.37
CA GLY A 222 -0.54 -10.96 -24.20
C GLY A 222 0.79 -10.70 -23.49
N THR A 223 1.25 -9.45 -23.55
CA THR A 223 2.49 -9.02 -22.90
C THR A 223 2.16 -8.33 -21.58
N GLY A 224 2.74 -8.80 -20.48
CA GLY A 224 2.58 -8.23 -19.15
C GLY A 224 3.75 -7.34 -18.73
N ILE A 225 3.84 -7.07 -17.44
CA ILE A 225 4.92 -6.27 -16.86
C ILE A 225 6.28 -6.98 -16.92
N GLY A 226 7.35 -6.21 -17.04
CA GLY A 226 8.70 -6.71 -16.75
C GLY A 226 8.89 -6.95 -15.25
N TYR A 227 9.59 -8.01 -14.87
CA TYR A 227 9.85 -8.38 -13.47
C TYR A 227 11.30 -8.82 -13.25
N TYR A 228 11.81 -8.62 -12.04
CA TYR A 228 13.14 -9.05 -11.62
C TYR A 228 13.09 -10.51 -11.17
N ALA A 229 13.41 -11.45 -12.06
CA ALA A 229 13.26 -12.89 -11.82
C ALA A 229 14.10 -13.37 -10.62
N THR A 230 15.32 -12.84 -10.47
CA THR A 230 16.24 -13.05 -9.33
C THR A 230 15.66 -12.56 -8.00
N HIS A 231 14.75 -11.58 -8.03
CA HIS A 231 14.12 -10.99 -6.85
C HIS A 231 12.80 -11.66 -6.46
N LEU A 232 12.28 -12.60 -7.25
CA LEU A 232 11.09 -13.36 -6.87
C LEU A 232 11.43 -14.41 -5.78
N PRO A 233 10.53 -14.66 -4.81
CA PRO A 233 10.71 -15.76 -3.87
C PRO A 233 10.31 -17.09 -4.53
N LEU A 234 11.14 -18.12 -4.35
CA LEU A 234 10.83 -19.48 -4.77
C LEU A 234 9.66 -20.06 -3.94
N LEU A 235 8.79 -20.86 -4.57
CA LEU A 235 7.68 -21.54 -3.90
C LEU A 235 8.18 -22.73 -3.09
N ASP A 236 7.70 -22.84 -1.85
CA ASP A 236 8.10 -23.87 -0.91
C ASP A 236 6.87 -24.41 -0.16
N ALA A 237 6.72 -25.74 -0.18
CA ALA A 237 5.78 -26.44 0.66
C ALA A 237 6.47 -26.78 1.99
N ARG A 238 6.43 -25.81 2.91
CA ARG A 238 6.80 -26.05 4.31
C ARG A 238 6.10 -27.32 4.83
N PRO A 239 6.79 -28.15 5.62
CA PRO A 239 6.14 -29.28 6.28
C PRO A 239 5.08 -28.77 7.28
N ASP A 240 4.03 -29.57 7.41
CA ASP A 240 2.98 -29.58 8.45
C ASP A 240 2.44 -28.26 9.08
N GLY A 241 1.13 -28.08 8.97
CA GLY A 241 0.32 -28.05 10.20
C GLY A 241 -0.21 -26.71 10.73
N SER A 242 -0.07 -25.59 10.01
CA SER A 242 -0.75 -24.33 10.39
C SER A 242 -1.52 -23.69 9.24
N GLY A 243 -2.49 -24.44 8.71
CA GLY A 243 -3.51 -23.95 7.78
C GLY A 243 -4.52 -23.02 8.45
N HIS A 244 -4.07 -21.82 8.82
CA HIS A 244 -4.93 -20.69 9.15
C HIS A 244 -4.50 -19.48 8.33
N THR A 245 -5.09 -19.38 7.13
CA THR A 245 -5.40 -18.06 6.57
C THR A 245 -6.40 -17.40 7.53
N GLU A 246 -5.94 -16.46 8.36
CA GLU A 246 -6.85 -15.63 9.13
C GLU A 246 -7.64 -14.75 8.16
N ILE A 247 -8.88 -15.16 7.88
CA ILE A 247 -9.91 -14.24 7.42
C ILE A 247 -10.15 -13.29 8.60
N VAL A 248 -9.54 -12.11 8.53
CA VAL A 248 -9.59 -11.11 9.61
C VAL A 248 -11.04 -10.71 9.87
N LYS A 249 -11.57 -11.18 10.99
CA LYS A 249 -12.64 -10.49 11.72
C LYS A 249 -11.99 -9.44 12.63
N PRO A 250 -12.69 -8.36 13.02
CA PRO A 250 -12.10 -7.30 13.83
C PRO A 250 -11.54 -7.84 15.15
N LEU A 251 -10.35 -7.37 15.56
CA LEU A 251 -9.76 -7.74 16.84
C LEU A 251 -10.62 -7.22 18.02
N PRO A 252 -10.79 -8.01 19.09
CA PRO A 252 -11.20 -7.51 20.39
C PRO A 252 -10.02 -6.82 21.13
N PRO A 253 -10.29 -6.00 22.15
CA PRO A 253 -9.24 -5.24 22.85
C PRO A 253 -8.32 -6.14 23.69
N LEU A 254 -7.06 -5.74 23.84
CA LEU A 254 -6.09 -6.36 24.73
C LEU A 254 -5.82 -5.47 25.95
N LEU A 255 -5.78 -6.09 27.11
CA LEU A 255 -5.35 -5.54 28.40
C LEU A 255 -4.24 -6.44 28.94
N GLU A 256 -3.17 -5.83 29.49
CA GLU A 256 -2.26 -6.37 30.53
C GLU A 256 -1.46 -7.67 30.20
N THR A 257 -0.29 -8.00 30.79
CA THR A 257 0.69 -7.40 31.74
C THR A 257 2.13 -7.51 31.13
N GLU A 258 3.31 -7.21 31.72
CA GLU A 258 3.80 -6.76 33.05
C GLU A 258 4.85 -5.63 32.87
N ALA A 259 5.32 -5.02 33.98
CA ALA A 259 6.31 -3.94 34.00
C ALA A 259 7.78 -4.41 33.95
N SER A 260 8.68 -3.51 33.50
CA SER A 260 10.05 -3.46 34.03
C SER A 260 10.42 -2.01 34.35
N SER A 261 11.07 -1.79 35.50
CA SER A 261 11.27 -0.46 36.07
C SER A 261 12.61 0.15 35.69
N SER A 262 12.59 1.44 35.32
CA SER A 262 13.70 2.33 35.62
C SER A 262 13.13 3.66 36.09
N SER A 263 13.58 4.09 37.26
CA SER A 263 13.11 5.29 37.94
C SER A 263 14.02 6.47 37.60
N ASP A 264 13.48 7.52 37.01
CA ASP A 264 14.06 8.85 37.10
C ASP A 264 13.03 9.82 37.70
N SER A 265 13.39 10.33 38.88
CA SER A 265 12.63 11.35 39.58
C SER A 265 12.95 12.72 38.98
N ASP A 266 11.94 13.41 38.45
CA ASP A 266 12.03 14.85 38.18
C ASP A 266 10.87 15.58 38.85
N SER A 267 11.22 16.56 39.68
CA SER A 267 10.29 17.34 40.49
C SER A 267 10.03 18.69 39.82
N GLY A 268 8.85 18.85 39.21
CA GLY A 268 8.44 20.09 38.55
C GLY A 268 6.98 20.44 38.82
N GLU A 269 6.71 21.70 39.17
CA GLU A 269 5.42 22.22 39.65
C GLU A 269 4.35 22.32 38.53
N GLY A 270 3.85 21.18 38.06
CA GLY A 270 2.76 21.11 37.09
C GLY A 270 1.67 20.10 37.49
N GLY A 271 0.41 20.51 37.35
CA GLY A 271 -0.73 19.58 37.43
C GLY A 271 -0.64 18.48 36.37
N GLU A 272 -1.42 17.42 36.52
CA GLU A 272 -1.31 16.21 35.67
C GLU A 272 -1.52 16.48 34.17
N GLU A 273 -2.24 17.54 33.81
CA GLU A 273 -2.37 18.04 32.43
C GLU A 273 -1.01 18.49 31.84
N SER A 274 -0.19 19.17 32.65
CA SER A 274 1.17 19.56 32.29
C SER A 274 2.09 18.35 32.23
N GLN A 275 1.90 17.37 33.11
CA GLN A 275 2.66 16.11 33.05
C GLN A 275 2.31 15.31 31.78
N LEU A 276 1.03 15.29 31.38
CA LEU A 276 0.56 14.64 30.16
C LEU A 276 1.15 15.31 28.91
N ILE A 277 1.13 16.65 28.84
CA ILE A 277 1.73 17.41 27.73
C ILE A 277 3.26 17.24 27.69
N ASN A 278 3.94 17.23 28.83
CA ASN A 278 5.39 16.97 28.90
C ASN A 278 5.75 15.54 28.47
N ALA A 279 4.97 14.54 28.89
CA ALA A 279 5.13 13.16 28.45
C ALA A 279 4.92 13.03 26.94
N ALA A 280 3.87 13.69 26.41
CA ALA A 280 3.57 13.69 24.99
C ALA A 280 4.64 14.41 24.14
N SER A 281 5.20 15.52 24.62
CA SER A 281 6.33 16.21 23.95
C SER A 281 7.60 15.37 23.91
N ARG A 282 7.84 14.54 24.94
CA ARG A 282 9.01 13.67 25.09
C ARG A 282 8.85 12.28 24.45
N GLY A 283 7.68 11.96 23.89
CA GLY A 283 7.41 10.64 23.31
C GLY A 283 7.24 9.52 24.34
N ASN A 284 6.97 9.84 25.61
CA ASN A 284 6.86 8.86 26.69
C ASN A 284 5.44 8.24 26.72
N VAL A 285 5.26 7.16 25.98
CA VAL A 285 3.97 6.46 25.80
C VAL A 285 3.49 5.88 27.13
N GLU A 286 4.37 5.27 27.91
CA GLU A 286 4.06 4.63 29.18
C GLU A 286 3.45 5.62 30.17
N ARG A 287 4.04 6.81 30.30
CA ARG A 287 3.55 7.88 31.18
C ARG A 287 2.24 8.48 30.68
N VAL A 288 2.04 8.59 29.36
CA VAL A 288 0.76 9.02 28.77
C VAL A 288 -0.35 8.02 29.12
N VAL A 289 -0.11 6.72 28.92
CA VAL A 289 -1.07 5.65 29.24
C VAL A 289 -1.35 5.57 30.76
N GLU A 290 -0.33 5.72 31.61
CA GLU A 290 -0.50 5.74 33.07
C GLU A 290 -1.40 6.90 33.53
N ILE A 291 -1.16 8.12 33.04
CA ILE A 291 -1.98 9.30 33.39
C ILE A 291 -3.42 9.13 32.88
N LEU A 292 -3.63 8.64 31.66
CA LEU A 292 -4.98 8.50 31.10
C LEU A 292 -5.75 7.30 31.66
N SER A 293 -5.06 6.26 32.13
CA SER A 293 -5.68 5.15 32.88
C SER A 293 -6.20 5.59 34.26
N THR A 294 -5.61 6.63 34.84
CA THR A 294 -5.97 7.16 36.17
C THR A 294 -6.83 8.43 36.11
N SER A 295 -6.82 9.15 34.99
CA SER A 295 -7.57 10.38 34.75
C SER A 295 -7.95 10.53 33.26
N PRO A 296 -8.85 9.67 32.74
CA PRO A 296 -9.20 9.65 31.32
C PRO A 296 -9.84 10.95 30.84
N GLU A 297 -10.46 11.73 31.73
CA GLU A 297 -11.04 13.04 31.41
C GLU A 297 -10.01 14.07 30.94
N LYS A 298 -8.70 13.81 31.14
CA LYS A 298 -7.60 14.71 30.77
C LYS A 298 -7.09 14.52 29.35
N ALA A 299 -7.61 13.54 28.58
CA ALA A 299 -7.23 13.32 27.19
C ALA A 299 -7.38 14.58 26.31
N ASN A 300 -8.39 15.41 26.62
CA ASN A 300 -8.70 16.67 25.91
C ASN A 300 -8.32 17.94 26.70
N ALA A 301 -7.56 17.80 27.80
CA ALA A 301 -7.10 18.95 28.59
C ALA A 301 -6.18 19.85 27.75
N LYS A 302 -6.28 21.17 27.96
CA LYS A 302 -5.58 22.19 27.19
C LYS A 302 -4.69 23.06 28.07
N ILE A 303 -3.42 23.21 27.68
CA ILE A 303 -2.53 24.24 28.22
C ILE A 303 -2.17 25.17 27.05
N ASP A 304 -2.34 26.49 27.26
CA ASP A 304 -2.18 27.52 26.24
C ASP A 304 -2.96 27.21 24.93
N GLY A 305 -4.14 26.61 25.09
CA GLY A 305 -5.03 26.17 24.00
C GLY A 305 -4.75 24.76 23.44
N LYS A 306 -3.56 24.20 23.69
CA LYS A 306 -3.05 22.99 23.03
C LYS A 306 -3.26 21.75 23.89
N THR A 307 -3.66 20.65 23.26
CA THR A 307 -3.78 19.34 23.93
C THR A 307 -2.51 18.50 23.75
N ALA A 308 -2.37 17.44 24.54
CA ALA A 308 -1.30 16.46 24.37
C ALA A 308 -1.25 15.88 22.94
N LEU A 309 -2.40 15.73 22.26
CA LEU A 309 -2.49 15.21 20.89
C LEU A 309 -1.88 16.18 19.86
N HIS A 310 -2.08 17.49 20.00
CA HIS A 310 -1.38 18.49 19.19
C HIS A 310 0.14 18.40 19.36
N ILE A 311 0.58 18.30 20.62
CA ILE A 311 2.00 18.30 20.97
C ILE A 311 2.71 17.03 20.50
N ALA A 312 2.08 15.85 20.64
CA ALA A 312 2.61 14.61 20.09
C ALA A 312 2.68 14.65 18.55
N ALA A 313 1.64 15.20 17.91
CA ALA A 313 1.54 15.26 16.45
C ALA A 313 2.65 16.09 15.79
N ILE A 314 3.00 17.26 16.33
CA ILE A 314 4.06 18.11 15.78
C ILE A 314 5.48 17.58 16.07
N HIS A 315 5.67 16.79 17.14
CA HIS A 315 6.98 16.22 17.50
C HIS A 315 7.28 14.85 16.86
N GLY A 316 6.32 14.21 16.18
CA GLY A 316 6.55 12.95 15.48
C GLY A 316 6.33 11.68 16.30
N HIS A 317 5.75 11.78 17.50
CA HIS A 317 5.55 10.64 18.41
C HIS A 317 4.29 9.85 18.07
N LEU A 318 4.37 8.99 17.04
CA LEU A 318 3.23 8.25 16.50
C LEU A 318 2.57 7.33 17.54
N GLU A 319 3.35 6.64 18.36
CA GLU A 319 2.88 5.72 19.39
C GLU A 319 2.13 6.48 20.50
N VAL A 320 2.55 7.71 20.82
CA VAL A 320 1.81 8.60 21.72
C VAL A 320 0.49 9.08 21.09
N VAL A 321 0.50 9.44 19.80
CA VAL A 321 -0.73 9.81 19.06
C VAL A 321 -1.72 8.65 19.05
N GLN A 322 -1.26 7.42 18.86
CA GLN A 322 -2.06 6.20 18.95
C GLN A 322 -2.68 6.04 20.34
N ALA A 323 -1.85 6.04 21.39
CA ALA A 323 -2.30 5.88 22.78
C ALA A 323 -3.30 6.96 23.21
N LEU A 324 -3.11 8.22 22.78
CA LEU A 324 -4.03 9.32 23.06
C LEU A 324 -5.42 9.10 22.41
N ILE A 325 -5.44 8.73 21.13
CA ILE A 325 -6.70 8.49 20.39
C ILE A 325 -7.42 7.25 20.93
N GLU A 326 -6.69 6.20 21.29
CA GLU A 326 -7.25 5.00 21.93
C GLU A 326 -7.77 5.27 23.34
N SER A 327 -7.20 6.25 24.04
CA SER A 327 -7.68 6.78 25.32
C SER A 327 -8.83 7.81 25.18
N GLY A 328 -9.36 8.03 23.98
CA GLY A 328 -10.52 8.89 23.73
C GLY A 328 -10.21 10.37 23.47
N ALA A 329 -8.98 10.73 23.10
CA ALA A 329 -8.66 12.09 22.67
C ALA A 329 -9.44 12.47 21.40
N GLU A 330 -10.05 13.67 21.41
CA GLU A 330 -10.79 14.22 20.28
C GLU A 330 -9.83 14.61 19.14
N MET A 331 -10.03 14.02 17.96
CA MET A 331 -9.09 14.16 16.84
C MET A 331 -9.13 15.52 16.13
N ASP A 332 -10.30 16.14 16.04
CA ASP A 332 -10.52 17.44 15.38
C ASP A 332 -10.64 18.61 16.39
N ILE A 333 -10.22 18.39 17.64
CA ILE A 333 -10.17 19.44 18.66
C ILE A 333 -9.21 20.54 18.21
N THR A 334 -9.65 21.80 18.22
CA THR A 334 -8.83 22.93 17.76
C THR A 334 -8.09 23.59 18.91
N ASP A 335 -6.96 24.23 18.66
CA ASP A 335 -6.30 25.13 19.62
C ASP A 335 -6.91 26.56 19.60
N ASN A 336 -6.13 27.58 20.01
CA ASN A 336 -6.58 28.97 20.05
C ASN A 336 -6.56 29.68 18.68
N ASP A 337 -5.86 29.14 17.68
CA ASP A 337 -5.76 29.68 16.32
C ASP A 337 -6.64 28.90 15.32
N GLY A 338 -7.43 27.94 15.83
CA GLY A 338 -8.28 27.05 15.05
C GLY A 338 -7.55 25.83 14.48
N ASP A 339 -6.26 25.67 14.76
CA ASP A 339 -5.46 24.55 14.24
C ASP A 339 -5.81 23.24 14.94
N THR A 340 -5.79 22.13 14.20
CA THR A 340 -6.07 20.76 14.69
C THR A 340 -4.78 19.93 14.85
N PRO A 341 -4.82 18.78 15.53
CA PRO A 341 -3.72 17.80 15.51
C PRO A 341 -3.26 17.40 14.11
N LEU A 342 -4.17 17.37 13.12
CA LEU A 342 -3.81 17.10 11.72
C LEU A 342 -2.93 18.22 11.15
N LEU A 343 -3.29 19.48 11.37
CA LEU A 343 -2.48 20.65 11.01
C LEU A 343 -1.12 20.62 11.72
N TYR A 344 -1.09 20.31 13.02
CA TYR A 344 0.16 20.15 13.79
C TYR A 344 1.08 19.06 13.25
N SER A 345 0.52 17.92 12.81
CA SER A 345 1.32 16.86 12.17
C SER A 345 1.98 17.34 10.87
N VAL A 346 1.33 18.24 10.13
CA VAL A 346 1.87 18.80 8.90
C VAL A 346 2.88 19.91 9.21
N GLU A 347 2.60 20.78 10.19
CA GLU A 347 3.55 21.80 10.67
C GLU A 347 4.88 21.18 11.14
N GLY A 348 4.81 19.99 11.76
CA GLY A 348 5.97 19.21 12.19
C GLY A 348 6.63 18.35 11.09
N ASN A 349 6.09 18.36 9.86
CA ASN A 349 6.48 17.48 8.74
C ASN A 349 6.45 15.98 9.11
N GLN A 350 5.34 15.51 9.68
CA GLN A 350 5.16 14.15 10.21
C GLN A 350 4.17 13.33 9.36
N PRO A 351 4.54 12.91 8.13
CA PRO A 351 3.61 12.28 7.18
C PRO A 351 2.99 10.97 7.71
N ALA A 352 3.70 10.21 8.56
CA ALA A 352 3.17 9.02 9.20
C ALA A 352 1.99 9.34 10.14
N ILE A 353 2.10 10.42 10.92
CA ILE A 353 1.02 10.90 11.79
C ILE A 353 -0.10 11.54 10.97
N THR A 354 0.23 12.35 9.96
CA THR A 354 -0.76 12.93 9.02
C THR A 354 -1.65 11.84 8.44
N LYS A 355 -1.03 10.76 7.95
CA LYS A 355 -1.71 9.59 7.39
C LYS A 355 -2.54 8.84 8.44
N TYR A 356 -2.00 8.60 9.63
CA TYR A 356 -2.72 7.92 10.71
C TYR A 356 -3.98 8.68 11.13
N LEU A 357 -3.88 10.00 11.32
CA LEU A 357 -5.02 10.85 11.71
C LEU A 357 -6.12 10.84 10.65
N ILE A 358 -5.77 10.97 9.36
CA ILE A 358 -6.74 10.88 8.26
C ILE A 358 -7.36 9.47 8.20
N GLY A 359 -6.55 8.41 8.34
CA GLY A 359 -7.02 7.02 8.35
C GLY A 359 -7.94 6.67 9.52
N LYS A 360 -7.86 7.42 10.63
CA LYS A 360 -8.80 7.34 11.76
C LYS A 360 -10.05 8.23 11.59
N GLY A 361 -10.10 9.05 10.54
CA GLY A 361 -11.27 9.86 10.18
C GLY A 361 -11.19 11.36 10.55
N ALA A 362 -10.00 11.92 10.78
CA ALA A 362 -9.84 13.37 10.98
C ALA A 362 -10.29 14.15 9.73
N ASP A 363 -10.89 15.33 9.92
CA ASP A 363 -11.39 16.14 8.81
C ASP A 363 -10.24 16.81 8.03
N ILE A 364 -9.82 16.12 6.96
CA ILE A 364 -8.79 16.57 6.01
C ILE A 364 -9.10 17.92 5.35
N ASN A 365 -10.38 18.34 5.32
CA ASN A 365 -10.83 19.59 4.73
C ASN A 365 -11.15 20.67 5.80
N ARG A 366 -10.83 20.43 7.07
CA ARG A 366 -10.96 21.44 8.12
C ARG A 366 -9.93 22.54 7.93
N GLY A 367 -10.40 23.79 7.98
CA GLY A 367 -9.56 24.98 8.00
C GLY A 367 -9.48 25.57 9.40
N ASN A 368 -8.36 26.23 9.70
CA ASN A 368 -8.18 27.05 10.90
C ASN A 368 -8.86 28.42 10.77
N ASP A 369 -8.64 29.33 11.73
CA ASP A 369 -9.30 30.64 11.76
C ASP A 369 -8.88 31.58 10.60
N THR A 370 -7.84 31.21 9.83
CA THR A 370 -7.42 31.90 8.59
C THR A 370 -7.92 31.21 7.30
N GLU A 371 -8.90 30.31 7.42
CA GLU A 371 -9.37 29.40 6.36
C GLU A 371 -8.27 28.47 5.81
N ARG A 372 -7.08 28.42 6.43
CA ARG A 372 -5.96 27.58 5.98
C ARG A 372 -6.17 26.13 6.42
N ARG A 373 -6.04 25.25 5.44
CA ARG A 373 -6.12 23.78 5.58
C ARG A 373 -4.72 23.16 5.55
N ALA A 374 -4.59 21.93 6.05
CA ALA A 374 -3.37 21.14 6.06
C ALA A 374 -2.57 21.20 4.73
N ILE A 375 -3.25 21.14 3.58
CA ILE A 375 -2.61 21.17 2.25
C ILE A 375 -1.95 22.52 1.91
N HIS A 376 -2.45 23.65 2.42
CA HIS A 376 -1.79 24.96 2.30
C HIS A 376 -0.48 24.98 3.11
N HIS A 377 -0.48 24.44 4.33
CA HIS A 377 0.72 24.38 5.16
C HIS A 377 1.78 23.46 4.52
N ALA A 378 1.38 22.28 4.03
CA ALA A 378 2.30 21.39 3.33
C ALA A 378 2.90 22.05 2.07
N ALA A 379 2.09 22.74 1.28
CA ALA A 379 2.55 23.49 0.10
C ALA A 379 3.49 24.66 0.45
N TYR A 380 3.09 25.53 1.40
CA TYR A 380 3.87 26.69 1.81
C TYR A 380 5.17 26.35 2.57
N ARG A 381 5.26 25.14 3.14
CA ARG A 381 6.50 24.65 3.75
C ARG A 381 7.36 23.82 2.78
N GLY A 382 6.80 23.37 1.67
CA GLY A 382 7.46 22.44 0.75
C GLY A 382 7.56 21.01 1.30
N PHE A 383 6.65 20.62 2.21
CA PHE A 383 6.62 19.30 2.84
C PHE A 383 5.99 18.27 1.89
N VAL A 384 6.82 17.80 0.95
CA VAL A 384 6.43 16.94 -0.17
C VAL A 384 5.64 15.71 0.28
N ASP A 385 6.05 15.04 1.35
CA ASP A 385 5.41 13.80 1.78
C ASP A 385 4.11 14.02 2.55
N CYS A 386 4.00 15.10 3.35
CA CYS A 386 2.71 15.53 3.89
C CYS A 386 1.74 15.95 2.77
N ALA A 387 2.21 16.73 1.79
CA ALA A 387 1.41 17.15 0.63
C ALA A 387 0.92 15.93 -0.18
N ARG A 388 1.83 14.96 -0.42
CA ARG A 388 1.52 13.65 -1.02
C ARG A 388 0.42 12.96 -0.23
N VAL A 389 0.61 12.69 1.07
CA VAL A 389 -0.40 12.05 1.93
C VAL A 389 -1.76 12.74 1.83
N LEU A 390 -1.82 14.07 1.88
CA LEU A 390 -3.07 14.83 1.83
C LEU A 390 -3.80 14.71 0.48
N ILE A 391 -3.07 14.92 -0.62
CA ILE A 391 -3.61 14.77 -1.99
C ILE A 391 -4.18 13.36 -2.20
N ASN A 392 -3.47 12.36 -1.70
CA ASN A 392 -3.80 10.94 -1.88
C ASN A 392 -5.08 10.51 -1.15
N HIS A 393 -5.41 11.16 -0.04
CA HIS A 393 -6.66 10.93 0.70
C HIS A 393 -7.78 11.89 0.26
N GLY A 394 -7.64 12.53 -0.91
CA GLY A 394 -8.71 13.32 -1.52
C GLY A 394 -8.95 14.66 -0.85
N CYS A 395 -7.92 15.33 -0.32
CA CYS A 395 -8.07 16.72 0.10
C CYS A 395 -8.48 17.59 -1.10
N ASP A 396 -9.30 18.60 -0.85
CA ASP A 396 -9.62 19.62 -1.86
C ASP A 396 -8.38 20.48 -2.17
N VAL A 397 -7.79 20.27 -3.36
CA VAL A 397 -6.60 21.01 -3.84
C VAL A 397 -6.92 22.37 -4.46
N ASN A 398 -8.21 22.67 -4.66
CA ASN A 398 -8.70 23.92 -5.26
C ASN A 398 -9.26 24.89 -4.21
N VAL A 399 -9.26 24.49 -2.93
CA VAL A 399 -9.56 25.35 -1.80
C VAL A 399 -8.82 26.68 -1.90
N GLN A 400 -9.49 27.75 -1.48
CA GLN A 400 -8.90 29.07 -1.32
C GLN A 400 -8.92 29.48 0.14
N ASP A 401 -7.78 29.87 0.69
CA ASP A 401 -7.67 30.40 2.06
C ASP A 401 -8.25 31.83 2.19
N ALA A 402 -8.06 32.47 3.36
CA ALA A 402 -8.52 33.83 3.58
C ALA A 402 -7.81 34.86 2.67
N ALA A 403 -6.61 34.59 2.12
CA ALA A 403 -5.95 35.42 1.10
C ALA A 403 -6.47 35.13 -0.33
N LYS A 404 -7.33 34.12 -0.48
CA LYS A 404 -7.75 33.50 -1.73
C LYS A 404 -6.63 32.80 -2.51
N ASP A 405 -5.51 32.56 -1.84
CA ASP A 405 -4.47 31.70 -2.36
C ASP A 405 -4.93 30.23 -2.27
N THR A 406 -4.60 29.45 -3.29
CA THR A 406 -4.79 27.99 -3.30
C THR A 406 -3.48 27.31 -2.89
N PRO A 407 -3.46 26.02 -2.56
CA PRO A 407 -2.22 25.29 -2.31
C PRO A 407 -1.19 25.39 -3.44
N LEU A 408 -1.64 25.58 -4.69
CA LEU A 408 -0.72 25.81 -5.81
C LEU A 408 -0.07 27.21 -5.76
N HIS A 409 -0.78 28.24 -5.31
CA HIS A 409 -0.19 29.56 -5.07
C HIS A 409 0.88 29.48 -3.97
N ASP A 410 0.57 28.81 -2.85
CA ASP A 410 1.52 28.59 -1.74
C ASP A 410 2.77 27.81 -2.20
N ALA A 411 2.60 26.74 -3.00
CA ALA A 411 3.68 25.88 -3.45
C ALA A 411 4.69 26.60 -4.36
N ILE A 412 4.22 27.48 -5.26
CA ILE A 412 5.07 28.21 -6.23
C ILE A 412 6.15 29.05 -5.55
N PHE A 413 5.89 29.58 -4.35
CA PHE A 413 6.90 30.33 -3.58
C PHE A 413 8.06 29.46 -3.06
N LYS A 414 7.90 28.14 -3.00
CA LYS A 414 8.66 27.29 -2.05
C LYS A 414 9.14 25.94 -2.57
N SER A 415 8.32 25.17 -3.29
CA SER A 415 8.65 23.80 -3.68
C SER A 415 8.11 23.43 -5.05
N VAL A 416 9.04 23.18 -5.99
CA VAL A 416 8.76 22.65 -7.32
C VAL A 416 8.17 21.23 -7.20
N ASP A 417 8.65 20.42 -6.25
CA ASP A 417 8.14 19.06 -6.04
C ASP A 417 6.66 19.04 -5.63
N VAL A 418 6.20 19.99 -4.79
CA VAL A 418 4.78 20.10 -4.46
C VAL A 418 3.96 20.65 -5.63
N VAL A 419 4.50 21.60 -6.40
CA VAL A 419 3.87 22.02 -7.68
C VAL A 419 3.70 20.80 -8.59
N GLU A 420 4.74 19.99 -8.77
CA GLU A 420 4.73 18.76 -9.54
C GLU A 420 3.72 17.71 -9.05
N LEU A 421 3.41 17.66 -7.76
CA LEU A 421 2.34 16.80 -7.22
C LEU A 421 0.96 17.37 -7.55
N LEU A 422 0.74 18.66 -7.30
CA LEU A 422 -0.54 19.32 -7.51
C LEU A 422 -0.96 19.30 -8.99
N VAL A 423 -0.05 19.58 -9.94
CA VAL A 423 -0.38 19.57 -11.39
C VAL A 423 -0.70 18.18 -11.95
N LYS A 424 -0.42 17.10 -11.21
CA LYS A 424 -0.80 15.73 -11.57
C LYS A 424 -2.22 15.37 -11.07
N VAL A 425 -2.88 16.24 -10.31
CA VAL A 425 -4.26 16.03 -9.83
C VAL A 425 -5.26 16.37 -10.94
N PRO A 426 -6.09 15.41 -11.42
CA PRO A 426 -6.88 15.59 -12.65
C PRO A 426 -7.90 16.73 -12.65
N ASN A 427 -8.34 17.18 -11.48
CA ASN A 427 -9.35 18.22 -11.29
C ASN A 427 -8.78 19.56 -10.77
N LEU A 428 -7.46 19.77 -10.83
CA LEU A 428 -6.81 21.03 -10.45
C LEU A 428 -7.30 22.21 -11.31
N ASP A 429 -7.77 23.28 -10.66
CA ASP A 429 -8.15 24.53 -11.32
C ASP A 429 -7.04 25.59 -11.21
N VAL A 430 -6.27 25.72 -12.29
CA VAL A 430 -5.19 26.72 -12.43
C VAL A 430 -5.69 28.13 -12.81
N THR A 431 -7.01 28.35 -12.88
CA THR A 431 -7.62 29.63 -13.24
C THR A 431 -8.11 30.43 -12.03
N LEU A 432 -8.21 29.80 -10.86
CA LEU A 432 -8.53 30.47 -9.61
C LEU A 432 -7.52 31.58 -9.32
N ALA A 433 -8.02 32.77 -8.98
CA ALA A 433 -7.19 33.94 -8.69
C ALA A 433 -7.31 34.34 -7.22
N ASN A 434 -6.19 34.73 -6.63
CA ASN A 434 -6.11 35.21 -5.26
C ASN A 434 -6.61 36.66 -5.09
N LYS A 435 -6.54 37.21 -3.87
CA LYS A 435 -7.03 38.58 -3.56
C LYS A 435 -6.37 39.68 -4.40
N ILE A 436 -5.15 39.48 -4.88
CA ILE A 436 -4.46 40.43 -5.80
C ILE A 436 -4.76 40.17 -7.29
N LYS A 437 -5.72 39.28 -7.58
CA LYS A 437 -6.20 38.90 -8.92
C LYS A 437 -5.14 38.24 -9.80
N MET A 438 -4.18 37.55 -9.18
CA MET A 438 -3.21 36.73 -9.89
C MET A 438 -3.63 35.27 -9.83
N THR A 439 -3.56 34.56 -10.97
CA THR A 439 -3.62 33.09 -11.01
C THR A 439 -2.24 32.50 -10.66
N PRO A 440 -2.13 31.19 -10.37
CA PRO A 440 -0.85 30.54 -10.09
C PRO A 440 0.18 30.76 -11.20
N LEU A 441 -0.21 30.64 -12.47
CA LEU A 441 0.68 30.86 -13.61
C LEU A 441 1.16 32.32 -13.71
N GLN A 442 0.28 33.29 -13.43
CA GLN A 442 0.66 34.71 -13.40
C GLN A 442 1.59 35.01 -12.23
N LEU A 443 1.39 34.36 -11.08
CA LEU A 443 2.24 34.49 -9.90
C LEU A 443 3.64 33.91 -10.17
N ALA A 444 3.75 32.69 -10.72
CA ALA A 444 5.03 32.10 -11.12
C ALA A 444 5.80 32.99 -12.11
N ALA A 445 5.12 33.47 -13.16
CA ALA A 445 5.71 34.39 -14.13
C ALA A 445 6.17 35.72 -13.49
N GLY A 446 5.38 36.29 -12.58
CA GLY A 446 5.71 37.52 -11.84
C GLY A 446 6.89 37.36 -10.87
N LEU A 447 7.09 36.17 -10.33
CA LEU A 447 8.22 35.80 -9.46
C LEU A 447 9.47 35.40 -10.24
N GLY A 448 9.39 35.27 -11.57
CA GLY A 448 10.50 34.82 -12.41
C GLY A 448 10.84 33.33 -12.20
N LYS A 449 9.81 32.48 -12.06
CA LYS A 449 9.90 31.02 -11.98
C LYS A 449 9.68 30.38 -13.36
N PRO A 450 10.76 30.03 -14.10
CA PRO A 450 10.66 29.33 -15.39
C PRO A 450 10.47 27.80 -15.25
N GLU A 451 10.85 27.23 -14.09
CA GLU A 451 10.53 25.85 -13.69
C GLU A 451 9.10 25.71 -13.14
#